data_AF-A0A7K4MQU4-F1
#
_entry.id   AF-A0A7K4MQU4-F1
#
_cell.length_a   1.000
_cell.length_b   1.000
_cell.length_c   1.000
_cell.angle_alpha   90.00
_cell.angle_beta   90.00
_cell.angle_gamma   90.00
#
_symmetry.space_group_name_H-M   'P 1'
#
loop_
_entity.id
_entity.type
_entity.pdbx_description
1 polymer ?
#
loop_
_entity_poly.entity_id
_entity_poly.type
_entity_poly.pdbx_seq_one_letter_code
_entity_poly.pdbx_strand_id
1 'polypeptide(L)'
;HPFSLLDALREDSIYCDLFEAFNSSNVDVYSNLRAKKFAKEKSLHIVAGSDSHVQSTIGRSTNLIYSENKLDSVIAAMKHHKITIENTGYVQPKEALEHIRYKIQNSAFFIDKYTLQFYPRALWAVRLLYKLYMISPESIFWNIFYRMSLSALKRISRKINFEGYDYHLFRERNLGNMLKMVF
;
A
#
# COMPACT_ATOMS: atom_id res chain seq x y z
N HIS A 1 0.03 5.36 -4.58
CA HIS A 1 -1.43 5.57 -4.45
C HIS A 1 -1.75 6.94 -3.85
N PRO A 2 -2.73 7.70 -4.39
CA PRO A 2 -3.00 9.10 -4.01
C PRO A 2 -3.37 9.31 -2.55
N PHE A 3 -3.99 8.31 -1.91
CA PHE A 3 -4.41 8.36 -0.50
C PHE A 3 -3.76 7.30 0.41
N SER A 4 -2.56 6.80 0.07
CA SER A 4 -1.81 5.89 0.95
C SER A 4 -1.49 6.52 2.32
N LEU A 5 -1.11 5.72 3.31
CA LEU A 5 -0.75 6.26 4.63
C LEU A 5 0.60 6.99 4.64
N LEU A 6 1.49 6.59 3.73
CA LEU A 6 2.82 7.17 3.56
C LEU A 6 2.92 7.79 2.17
N ASP A 7 3.61 8.93 2.09
CA ASP A 7 4.05 9.57 0.84
C ASP A 7 2.92 9.78 -0.19
N ALA A 8 1.73 10.12 0.30
CA ALA A 8 0.54 10.35 -0.50
C ALA A 8 0.49 11.76 -1.10
N LEU A 9 0.06 11.87 -2.37
CA LEU A 9 -0.15 13.15 -3.06
C LEU A 9 -1.38 13.92 -2.54
N ARG A 10 -2.38 13.20 -1.99
CA ARG A 10 -3.61 13.79 -1.45
C ARG A 10 -4.27 14.73 -2.46
N GLU A 11 -4.62 15.95 -2.08
CA GLU A 11 -5.31 16.94 -2.91
C GLU A 11 -4.55 17.29 -4.19
N ASP A 12 -3.21 17.21 -4.20
CA ASP A 12 -2.39 17.48 -5.39
C ASP A 12 -2.60 16.43 -6.49
N SER A 13 -3.25 15.31 -6.21
CA SER A 13 -3.57 14.31 -7.23
C SER A 13 -4.55 14.80 -8.31
N ILE A 14 -5.16 15.99 -8.13
CA ILE A 14 -5.99 16.61 -9.18
C ILE A 14 -5.19 16.96 -10.45
N TYR A 15 -3.87 17.08 -10.35
CA TYR A 15 -3.00 17.40 -11.47
C TYR A 15 -2.56 16.15 -12.26
N CYS A 16 -2.98 14.95 -11.85
CA CYS A 16 -2.66 13.71 -12.55
C CYS A 16 -3.56 13.51 -13.78
N ASP A 17 -2.96 13.11 -14.91
CA ASP A 17 -3.72 12.74 -16.12
C ASP A 17 -4.61 11.50 -15.89
N LEU A 18 -4.12 10.54 -15.08
CA LEU A 18 -4.85 9.34 -14.68
C LEU A 18 -4.77 9.20 -13.17
N PHE A 19 -5.90 8.94 -12.53
CA PHE A 19 -6.00 8.84 -11.08
C PHE A 19 -6.15 7.37 -10.64
N GLU A 20 -5.17 6.83 -9.92
CA GLU A 20 -5.24 5.48 -9.36
C GLU A 20 -6.26 5.44 -8.20
N ALA A 21 -7.48 5.00 -8.49
CA ALA A 21 -8.57 4.89 -7.52
C ALA A 21 -8.59 3.55 -6.77
N PHE A 22 -7.85 2.56 -7.27
CA PHE A 22 -7.73 1.26 -6.62
C PHE A 22 -6.31 0.73 -6.78
N ASN A 23 -5.65 0.45 -5.66
CA ASN A 23 -4.38 -0.27 -5.63
C ASN A 23 -4.54 -1.57 -4.84
N SER A 24 -4.10 -2.69 -5.41
CA SER A 24 -4.23 -4.02 -4.79
C SER A 24 -3.49 -4.15 -3.45
N SER A 25 -2.37 -3.43 -3.28
CA SER A 25 -1.52 -3.43 -2.09
C SER A 25 -2.08 -2.58 -0.95
N ASN A 26 -3.09 -1.74 -1.21
CA ASN A 26 -3.80 -0.95 -0.19
C ASN A 26 -4.86 -1.76 0.57
N VAL A 27 -4.39 -2.81 1.24
CA VAL A 27 -5.22 -3.78 1.98
C VAL A 27 -5.96 -3.18 3.18
N ASP A 28 -5.64 -1.94 3.57
CA ASP A 28 -6.40 -1.16 4.55
C ASP A 28 -7.79 -0.75 4.06
N VAL A 29 -8.07 -0.85 2.75
CA VAL A 29 -9.35 -0.57 2.08
C VAL A 29 -9.75 0.92 2.09
N TYR A 30 -9.56 1.63 3.20
CA TYR A 30 -9.98 3.03 3.35
C TYR A 30 -9.22 3.98 2.43
N SER A 31 -7.94 3.70 2.12
CA SER A 31 -7.19 4.46 1.13
C SER A 31 -7.89 4.42 -0.24
N ASN A 32 -8.26 3.23 -0.72
CA ASN A 32 -8.98 3.05 -1.98
C ASN A 32 -10.39 3.68 -1.93
N LEU A 33 -11.10 3.55 -0.79
CA LEU A 33 -12.42 4.18 -0.62
C LEU A 33 -12.34 5.72 -0.70
N ARG A 34 -11.34 6.32 -0.05
CA ARG A 34 -11.13 7.77 -0.11
C ARG A 34 -10.75 8.22 -1.51
N ALA A 35 -9.90 7.48 -2.21
CA ALA A 35 -9.53 7.76 -3.59
C ALA A 35 -10.75 7.74 -4.52
N LYS A 36 -11.59 6.70 -4.44
CA LYS A 36 -12.85 6.63 -5.21
C LYS A 36 -13.80 7.80 -4.91
N LYS A 37 -13.95 8.16 -3.63
CA LYS A 37 -14.77 9.31 -3.22
C LYS A 37 -14.22 10.62 -3.82
N PHE A 38 -12.92 10.85 -3.70
CA PHE A 38 -12.26 12.04 -4.22
C PHE A 38 -12.35 12.15 -5.75
N ALA A 39 -12.13 11.05 -6.47
CA ALA A 39 -12.27 11.01 -7.91
C ALA A 39 -13.69 11.37 -8.36
N LYS A 40 -14.72 10.91 -7.64
CA LYS A 40 -16.11 11.29 -7.90
C LYS A 40 -16.36 12.78 -7.63
N GLU A 41 -15.82 13.31 -6.54
CA GLU A 41 -15.96 14.73 -6.16
C GLU A 41 -15.29 15.69 -7.16
N LYS A 42 -14.20 15.25 -7.80
CA LYS A 42 -13.39 16.05 -8.71
C LYS A 42 -13.54 15.67 -10.18
N SER A 43 -14.44 14.74 -10.50
CA SER A 43 -14.67 14.20 -11.84
C SER A 43 -13.38 13.71 -12.54
N LEU A 44 -12.51 13.04 -11.78
CA LEU A 44 -11.25 12.50 -12.27
C LEU A 44 -11.45 11.19 -13.01
N HIS A 45 -10.65 10.96 -14.05
CA HIS A 45 -10.64 9.68 -14.75
C HIS A 45 -9.82 8.64 -13.97
N ILE A 46 -10.45 7.50 -13.67
CA ILE A 46 -9.91 6.54 -12.71
C ILE A 46 -9.28 5.31 -13.38
N VAL A 47 -8.22 4.81 -12.76
CA VAL A 47 -7.54 3.57 -13.12
C VAL A 47 -7.29 2.70 -11.88
N ALA A 48 -7.00 1.43 -12.10
CA ALA A 48 -6.57 0.50 -11.08
C ALA A 48 -5.12 0.04 -11.29
N GLY A 49 -4.39 -0.17 -10.20
CA GLY A 49 -3.00 -0.63 -10.19
C GLY A 49 -2.84 -1.88 -9.35
N SER A 50 -2.05 -2.84 -9.85
CA SER A 50 -1.73 -4.04 -9.08
C SER A 50 -0.65 -3.80 -8.03
N ASP A 51 0.27 -2.87 -8.31
CA ASP A 51 1.45 -2.57 -7.47
C ASP A 51 2.16 -3.85 -7.00
N SER A 52 2.39 -4.73 -7.97
CA SER A 52 2.80 -6.10 -7.77
C SER A 52 4.26 -6.16 -7.32
N HIS A 53 4.48 -6.76 -6.16
CA HIS A 53 5.83 -7.02 -5.63
C HIS A 53 6.11 -8.52 -5.45
N VAL A 54 5.12 -9.37 -5.77
CA VAL A 54 5.26 -10.83 -5.85
C VAL A 54 4.56 -11.32 -7.13
N GLN A 55 5.06 -12.42 -7.69
CA GLN A 55 4.64 -12.90 -9.01
C GLN A 55 3.12 -13.14 -9.11
N SER A 56 2.51 -13.72 -8.08
CA SER A 56 1.08 -14.03 -8.02
C SER A 56 0.16 -12.81 -8.04
N THR A 57 0.70 -11.61 -7.82
CA THR A 57 -0.05 -10.35 -7.81
C THR A 57 0.02 -9.59 -9.13
N ILE A 58 0.81 -10.06 -10.10
CA ILE A 58 0.88 -9.47 -11.44
C ILE A 58 -0.49 -9.60 -12.10
N GLY A 59 -1.04 -8.48 -12.57
CA GLY A 59 -2.37 -8.43 -13.19
C GLY A 59 -3.54 -8.65 -12.23
N ARG A 60 -3.33 -8.53 -10.91
CA ARG A 60 -4.43 -8.61 -9.92
C ARG A 60 -5.51 -7.55 -10.13
N SER A 61 -5.09 -6.38 -10.60
CA SER A 61 -5.94 -5.28 -11.04
C SER A 61 -5.49 -4.85 -12.43
N THR A 62 -6.44 -4.76 -13.36
CA THR A 62 -6.20 -4.48 -14.79
C THR A 62 -7.13 -3.36 -15.28
N ASN A 63 -6.69 -2.69 -16.35
CA ASN A 63 -7.49 -1.72 -17.06
C ASN A 63 -7.61 -2.17 -18.52
N LEU A 64 -8.78 -1.97 -19.11
CA LEU A 64 -9.03 -2.15 -20.53
C LEU A 64 -8.80 -0.82 -21.25
N ILE A 65 -7.89 -0.80 -22.22
CA ILE A 65 -7.55 0.39 -23.01
C ILE A 65 -8.03 0.16 -24.44
N TYR A 66 -8.84 1.07 -24.97
CA TYR A 66 -9.38 0.97 -26.32
C TYR A 66 -8.44 1.63 -27.33
N SER A 67 -7.48 0.85 -27.84
CA SER A 67 -6.46 1.33 -28.78
C SER A 67 -5.99 0.24 -29.75
N GLU A 68 -5.20 0.64 -30.75
CA GLU A 68 -4.36 -0.32 -31.47
C GLU A 68 -3.24 -0.82 -30.54
N ASN A 69 -2.67 -1.99 -30.86
CA ASN A 69 -1.51 -2.54 -30.14
C ASN A 69 -0.19 -1.83 -30.57
N LYS A 70 -0.14 -0.51 -30.37
CA LYS A 70 1.02 0.36 -30.61
C LYS A 70 1.13 1.36 -29.46
N LEU A 71 2.36 1.64 -29.02
CA LEU A 71 2.62 2.52 -27.88
C LEU A 71 1.92 3.88 -27.98
N ASP A 72 2.07 4.57 -29.13
CA ASP A 72 1.47 5.90 -29.33
C ASP A 72 -0.07 5.85 -29.28
N SER A 73 -0.66 4.78 -29.81
CA SER A 73 -2.11 4.56 -29.77
C SER A 73 -2.60 4.35 -28.34
N VAL A 74 -1.88 3.57 -27.54
CA VAL A 74 -2.17 3.33 -26.12
C VAL A 74 -2.08 4.64 -25.31
N ILE A 75 -1.02 5.43 -25.51
CA ILE A 75 -0.84 6.72 -24.84
C ILE A 75 -1.95 7.70 -25.24
N ALA A 76 -2.27 7.79 -26.53
CA ALA A 76 -3.36 8.64 -27.01
C ALA A 76 -4.71 8.21 -26.40
N ALA A 77 -5.00 6.91 -26.35
CA ALA A 77 -6.21 6.39 -25.72
C ALA A 77 -6.30 6.77 -24.23
N MET A 78 -5.21 6.62 -23.48
CA MET A 78 -5.14 7.03 -22.07
C MET A 78 -5.37 8.53 -21.89
N LYS A 79 -4.70 9.39 -22.67
CA LYS A 79 -4.86 10.85 -22.64
C LYS A 79 -6.27 11.32 -23.00
N HIS A 80 -6.97 10.56 -23.84
CA HIS A 80 -8.35 10.82 -24.24
C HIS A 80 -9.39 10.02 -23.44
N HIS A 81 -9.01 9.49 -22.26
CA HIS A 81 -9.90 8.79 -21.33
C HIS A 81 -10.61 7.57 -21.94
N LYS A 82 -9.98 6.93 -22.92
CA LYS A 82 -10.43 5.67 -23.53
C LYS A 82 -9.85 4.47 -22.77
N ILE A 83 -10.03 4.49 -21.46
CA ILE A 83 -9.58 3.46 -20.53
C ILE A 83 -10.65 3.22 -19.47
N THR A 84 -10.85 1.96 -19.09
CA THR A 84 -11.79 1.56 -18.05
C THR A 84 -11.15 0.53 -17.13
N ILE A 85 -11.55 0.51 -15.85
CA ILE A 85 -11.11 -0.53 -14.93
C ILE A 85 -11.82 -1.82 -15.32
N GLU A 86 -11.05 -2.88 -15.58
CA GLU A 86 -11.57 -4.19 -15.97
C GLU A 86 -11.69 -5.10 -14.75
N ASN A 87 -10.59 -5.25 -14.00
CA ASN A 87 -10.55 -6.08 -12.80
C ASN A 87 -9.91 -5.33 -11.62
N THR A 88 -10.38 -5.65 -10.42
CA THR A 88 -9.77 -5.19 -9.17
C THR A 88 -9.70 -6.34 -8.17
N GLY A 89 -8.58 -6.49 -7.49
CA GLY A 89 -8.44 -7.47 -6.42
C GLY A 89 -7.44 -7.03 -5.37
N TYR A 90 -7.68 -7.34 -4.10
CA TYR A 90 -6.67 -7.10 -3.06
C TYR A 90 -5.61 -8.19 -3.07
N VAL A 91 -4.41 -7.82 -2.63
CA VAL A 91 -3.36 -8.77 -2.27
C VAL A 91 -3.83 -9.63 -1.09
N GLN A 92 -3.57 -10.93 -1.17
CA GLN A 92 -3.94 -11.89 -0.13
C GLN A 92 -2.90 -11.89 1.01
N PRO A 93 -3.28 -12.33 2.23
CA PRO A 93 -2.35 -12.39 3.36
C PRO A 93 -1.05 -13.16 3.06
N LYS A 94 -1.15 -14.28 2.34
CA LYS A 94 0.02 -15.09 1.95
C LYS A 94 1.00 -14.29 1.09
N GLU A 95 0.49 -13.52 0.15
CA GLU A 95 1.26 -12.71 -0.80
C GLU A 95 1.92 -11.51 -0.11
N ALA A 96 1.20 -10.88 0.82
CA ALA A 96 1.76 -9.82 1.65
C ALA A 96 2.91 -10.33 2.55
N LEU A 97 2.73 -11.51 3.15
CA LEU A 97 3.78 -12.17 3.93
C LEU A 97 4.98 -12.54 3.04
N GLU A 98 4.77 -13.12 1.87
CA GLU A 98 5.83 -13.40 0.91
C GLU A 98 6.65 -12.15 0.54
N HIS A 99 5.97 -11.02 0.31
CA HIS A 99 6.64 -9.75 0.06
C HIS A 99 7.46 -9.28 1.29
N ILE A 100 6.93 -9.42 2.51
CA ILE A 100 7.66 -9.11 3.75
C ILE A 100 8.92 -9.97 3.86
N ARG A 101 8.83 -11.27 3.55
CA ARG A 101 9.97 -12.19 3.53
C ARG A 101 11.04 -11.71 2.55
N TYR A 102 10.65 -11.35 1.34
CA TYR A 102 11.57 -10.80 0.35
C TYR A 102 12.26 -9.52 0.85
N LYS A 103 11.52 -8.59 1.48
CA LYS A 103 12.11 -7.37 2.06
C LYS A 103 13.13 -7.69 3.15
N ILE A 104 12.82 -8.61 4.06
CA ILE A 104 13.74 -9.01 5.13
C ILE A 104 15.00 -9.63 4.52
N GLN A 105 14.88 -10.55 3.56
CA GLN A 105 16.01 -11.20 2.91
C GLN A 105 16.97 -10.20 2.26
N ASN A 106 16.44 -9.16 1.59
CA ASN A 106 17.26 -8.21 0.85
C ASN A 106 17.66 -6.98 1.66
N SER A 107 17.00 -6.71 2.80
CA SER A 107 17.17 -5.46 3.55
C SER A 107 17.48 -5.66 5.03
N ALA A 108 17.76 -6.88 5.51
CA ALA A 108 18.05 -7.15 6.93
C ALA A 108 19.13 -6.21 7.50
N PHE A 109 20.21 -5.96 6.75
CA PHE A 109 21.25 -5.02 7.15
C PHE A 109 20.73 -3.60 7.35
N PHE A 110 19.87 -3.10 6.46
CA PHE A 110 19.29 -1.76 6.57
C PHE A 110 18.26 -1.67 7.71
N ILE A 111 17.47 -2.73 7.92
CA ILE A 111 16.54 -2.83 9.05
C ILE A 111 17.33 -2.73 10.36
N ASP A 112 18.43 -3.46 10.49
CA ASP A 112 19.32 -3.43 11.65
C ASP A 112 19.94 -2.05 11.85
N LYS A 113 20.48 -1.45 10.79
CA LYS A 113 21.11 -0.12 10.84
C LYS A 113 20.11 0.95 11.28
N TYR A 114 18.91 0.96 10.71
CA TYR A 114 17.84 1.89 11.07
C TYR A 114 17.40 1.68 12.53
N THR A 115 17.20 0.42 12.93
CA THR A 115 16.78 0.10 14.30
C THR A 115 17.85 0.48 15.32
N LEU A 116 19.13 0.27 15.02
CA LEU A 116 20.22 0.69 15.88
C LEU A 116 20.26 2.22 16.04
N GLN A 117 20.01 2.96 14.97
CA GLN A 117 20.05 4.43 14.99
C GLN A 117 18.88 5.04 15.78
N PHE A 118 17.65 4.55 15.57
CA PHE A 118 16.45 5.20 16.12
C PHE A 118 15.83 4.46 17.33
N TYR A 119 16.08 3.16 17.46
CA TYR A 119 15.48 2.31 18.49
C TYR A 119 16.50 1.29 19.08
N PRO A 120 17.67 1.73 19.58
CA PRO A 120 18.77 0.84 19.93
C PRO A 120 18.39 -0.23 20.99
N ARG A 121 17.54 0.13 21.95
CA ARG A 121 17.04 -0.80 22.99
C ARG A 121 16.15 -1.91 22.43
N ALA A 122 15.55 -1.72 21.26
CA ALA A 122 14.67 -2.66 20.60
C ALA A 122 15.38 -3.52 19.53
N LEU A 123 16.66 -3.25 19.21
CA LEU A 123 17.39 -3.95 18.16
C LEU A 123 17.35 -5.48 18.32
N TRP A 124 17.59 -5.97 19.54
CA TRP A 124 17.57 -7.40 19.82
C TRP A 124 16.19 -8.02 19.54
N ALA A 125 15.11 -7.33 19.91
CA ALA A 125 13.74 -7.80 19.74
C ALA A 125 13.33 -7.81 18.26
N VAL A 126 13.67 -6.74 17.52
CA VAL A 126 13.43 -6.66 16.06
C VAL A 126 14.20 -7.78 15.34
N ARG A 127 15.47 -7.98 15.71
CA ARG A 127 16.31 -9.07 15.17
C ARG A 127 15.73 -10.44 15.43
N LEU A 128 15.31 -10.70 16.66
CA LEU A 128 14.68 -11.96 17.03
C LEU A 128 13.39 -12.17 16.23
N LEU A 129 12.54 -11.14 16.12
CA LEU A 129 11.26 -11.21 15.42
C LEU A 129 11.42 -11.61 13.96
N TYR A 130 12.27 -10.91 13.20
CA TYR A 130 12.42 -11.25 11.78
C TYR A 130 13.16 -12.58 11.60
N LYS A 131 14.08 -12.97 12.50
CA LYS A 131 14.73 -14.30 12.44
C LYS A 131 13.73 -15.43 12.67
N LEU A 132 12.85 -15.29 13.68
CA LEU A 132 11.77 -16.25 13.92
C LEU A 132 10.83 -16.34 12.72
N TYR A 133 10.52 -15.20 12.11
CA TYR A 133 9.71 -15.16 10.88
C TYR A 133 10.38 -15.93 9.74
N MET A 134 11.69 -15.77 9.56
CA MET A 134 12.45 -16.46 8.51
C MET A 134 12.56 -17.98 8.72
N ILE A 135 12.43 -18.48 9.95
CA ILE A 135 12.45 -19.92 10.25
C ILE A 135 11.16 -20.60 9.79
N SER A 136 10.00 -19.99 10.05
CA SER A 136 8.68 -20.59 9.77
C SER A 136 7.69 -19.57 9.18
N PRO A 137 7.98 -19.00 7.99
CA PRO A 137 7.20 -17.88 7.43
C PRO A 137 5.77 -18.26 7.06
N GLU A 138 5.50 -19.55 6.82
CA GLU A 138 4.15 -20.08 6.50
C GLU A 138 3.33 -20.45 7.76
N SER A 139 3.84 -20.20 8.97
CA SER A 139 3.12 -20.58 10.18
C SER A 139 1.82 -19.79 10.37
N ILE A 140 0.81 -20.45 10.94
CA ILE A 140 -0.50 -19.85 11.27
C ILE A 140 -0.32 -18.61 12.17
N PHE A 141 0.68 -18.63 13.06
CA PHE A 141 1.01 -17.52 13.93
C PHE A 141 1.24 -16.22 13.15
N TRP A 142 2.04 -16.25 12.08
CA TRP A 142 2.32 -15.05 11.28
C TRP A 142 1.12 -14.54 10.51
N ASN A 143 0.23 -15.45 10.08
CA ASN A 143 -1.04 -15.05 9.45
C ASN A 143 -1.97 -14.34 10.45
N ILE A 144 -2.07 -14.85 11.68
CA ILE A 144 -2.84 -14.19 12.77
C ILE A 144 -2.22 -12.82 13.09
N PHE A 145 -0.90 -12.79 13.26
CA PHE A 145 -0.16 -11.55 13.54
C PHE A 145 -0.36 -10.50 12.44
N TYR A 146 -0.32 -10.91 11.17
CA TYR A 146 -0.62 -10.06 10.02
C TYR A 146 -2.05 -9.51 10.08
N ARG A 147 -3.05 -10.35 10.37
CA ARG A 147 -4.46 -9.90 10.45
C ARG A 147 -4.70 -8.91 11.59
N MET A 148 -4.05 -9.11 12.73
CA MET A 148 -4.09 -8.14 13.83
C MET A 148 -3.45 -6.81 13.41
N SER A 149 -2.28 -6.87 12.79
CA SER A 149 -1.56 -5.69 12.28
C SER A 149 -2.39 -4.95 11.23
N LEU A 150 -3.07 -5.68 10.34
CA LEU A 150 -3.96 -5.12 9.33
C LEU A 150 -5.18 -4.43 9.97
N SER A 151 -5.72 -4.99 11.06
CA SER A 151 -6.84 -4.38 11.78
C SER A 151 -6.43 -3.04 12.41
N ALA A 152 -5.22 -2.95 12.96
CA ALA A 152 -4.65 -1.70 13.44
C ALA A 152 -4.46 -0.70 12.27
N LEU A 153 -3.90 -1.15 11.14
CA LEU A 153 -3.70 -0.34 9.95
C LEU A 153 -5.02 0.23 9.40
N LYS A 154 -6.07 -0.58 9.39
CA LYS A 154 -7.43 -0.15 8.98
C LYS A 154 -7.97 0.97 9.86
N ARG A 155 -7.78 0.89 11.18
CA ARG A 155 -8.21 1.95 12.12
C ARG A 155 -7.49 3.26 11.83
N ILE A 156 -6.17 3.18 11.68
CA ILE A 156 -5.36 4.34 11.34
C ILE A 156 -5.82 4.95 10.01
N SER A 157 -5.98 4.12 8.98
CA SER A 157 -6.35 4.59 7.66
C SER A 157 -7.71 5.26 7.64
N ARG A 158 -8.67 4.74 8.40
CA ARG A 158 -9.95 5.40 8.61
C ARG A 158 -9.78 6.78 9.28
N LYS A 159 -9.03 6.86 10.37
CA LYS A 159 -8.77 8.12 11.09
C LYS A 159 -8.18 9.19 10.16
N ILE A 160 -7.17 8.83 9.38
CA ILE A 160 -6.50 9.76 8.46
C ILE A 160 -7.40 10.13 7.29
N ASN A 161 -7.97 9.15 6.60
CA ASN A 161 -8.64 9.39 5.33
C ASN A 161 -10.09 9.90 5.47
N PHE A 162 -10.73 9.73 6.63
CA PHE A 162 -12.13 10.09 6.85
C PHE A 162 -12.40 10.94 8.09
N GLU A 163 -11.54 10.90 9.11
CA GLU A 163 -11.77 11.62 10.38
C GLU A 163 -10.88 12.86 10.53
N GLY A 164 -10.08 13.20 9.50
CA GLY A 164 -9.29 14.42 9.45
C GLY A 164 -8.04 14.40 10.33
N TYR A 165 -7.56 13.22 10.75
CA TYR A 165 -6.31 13.12 11.50
C TYR A 165 -5.12 13.50 10.64
N ASP A 166 -4.13 14.14 11.27
CA ASP A 166 -2.92 14.59 10.60
C ASP A 166 -2.08 13.40 10.11
N TYR A 167 -1.92 13.32 8.79
CA TYR A 167 -1.12 12.29 8.14
C TYR A 167 0.40 12.57 8.22
N HIS A 168 0.83 13.78 8.56
CA HIS A 168 2.24 14.12 8.74
C HIS A 168 2.89 13.34 9.89
N LEU A 169 2.10 12.93 10.89
CA LEU A 169 2.55 12.03 11.97
C LEU A 169 3.11 10.70 11.45
N PHE A 170 2.61 10.22 10.30
CA PHE A 170 3.14 9.02 9.63
C PHE A 170 4.43 9.28 8.86
N ARG A 171 4.63 10.52 8.37
CA ARG A 171 5.85 10.92 7.65
C ARG A 171 7.09 10.85 8.54
N GLU A 172 6.92 11.11 9.84
CA GLU A 172 7.99 11.00 10.83
C GLU A 172 8.43 9.56 11.10
N ARG A 173 7.67 8.55 10.63
CA ARG A 173 7.96 7.11 10.82
C ARG A 173 8.30 6.75 12.28
N ASN A 174 7.67 7.47 13.21
CA ASN A 174 7.84 7.30 14.64
C ASN A 174 6.84 6.26 15.18
N LEU A 175 7.35 5.14 15.68
CA LEU A 175 6.54 4.04 16.18
C LEU A 175 5.62 4.46 17.34
N GLY A 176 6.06 5.38 18.20
CA GLY A 176 5.25 5.90 19.30
C GLY A 176 4.04 6.70 18.81
N ASN A 177 4.23 7.55 17.80
CA ASN A 177 3.13 8.31 17.20
C ASN A 177 2.16 7.40 16.44
N MET A 178 2.68 6.39 15.73
CA MET A 178 1.85 5.37 15.09
C MET A 178 0.97 4.61 16.10
N LEU A 179 1.54 4.21 17.25
CA LEU A 179 0.79 3.52 18.30
C LEU A 179 -0.34 4.38 18.88
N LYS A 180 -0.11 5.69 19.09
CA LYS A 180 -1.16 6.61 19.55
C LYS A 180 -2.35 6.70 18.61
N MET A 181 -2.17 6.45 17.31
CA MET A 181 -3.28 6.42 16.34
C MET A 181 -4.03 5.08 16.32
N VAL A 182 -3.41 4.00 16.75
CA VAL A 182 -4.04 2.67 16.81
C VAL A 182 -5.03 2.58 17.98
N PHE A 183 -4.65 3.14 19.12
CA PHE A 183 -5.46 3.22 20.34
C PHE A 183 -6.28 4.51 20.38
#